data_AF-A0A2V6FB88-F1
#
_entry.id   AF-A0A2V6FB88-F1
#
_cell.length_a   1.000
_cell.length_b   1.000
_cell.length_c   1.000
_cell.angle_alpha   90.00
_cell.angle_beta   90.00
_cell.angle_gamma   90.00
#
_symmetry.space_group_name_H-M   'P 1'
#
loop_
_entity.id
_entity.type
_entity.pdbx_description
1 polymer ?
#
loop_
_entity_poly.entity_id
_entity_poly.type
_entity_poly.pdbx_seq_one_letter_code
_entity_poly.pdbx_strand_id
1 'polypeptide(L)'
;IEKAGEVIPAVVEVVQSKRPRNAKPFDFFQHIHGKCPICGGEVRRDPQFVAWRCENILCPAQTTRRVEFFAARSALDIESIGGIVADKLVERGLVHEPLDLFELKVEQLAKLNLGNDEAPRVLGEKNASKAIQAIERAKTAPLSRWLYALAIPDVGKTTATDLARFHESIDDVASSQLLRDVVRYHEKKSDKFRDGGTKEIVDRLIKSGFAEPSKSKIGKQRGIVTQVGPVVAQSVLHFFASSVGKKILQRMKQLEIEAKTEKVSAKKMQGLPLAGKTFVLTGTLPSMTRDEASGKIEALGGHVSGSVSKKTHYLLAGEEGGSKLEKAKKLGVKIIGEKEFHRMLER
;
A
#
# COMPACT_ATOMS: atom_id res chain seq x y z
N ILE A 1 26.03 10.76 18.95
CA ILE A 1 24.77 9.96 18.94
C ILE A 1 23.71 10.83 19.57
N GLU A 2 22.51 10.88 19.00
CA GLU A 2 21.35 11.54 19.59
C GLU A 2 20.17 10.56 19.64
N LYS A 3 19.07 10.93 20.29
CA LYS A 3 17.81 10.19 20.15
C LYS A 3 16.96 10.88 19.09
N ALA A 4 16.92 10.31 17.89
CA ALA A 4 16.08 10.81 16.81
C ALA A 4 14.61 10.66 17.23
N GLY A 5 13.90 11.79 17.32
CA GLY A 5 12.52 11.85 17.79
C GLY A 5 12.32 11.27 19.19
N GLU A 6 13.34 11.37 20.06
CA GLU A 6 13.35 10.86 21.46
C GLU A 6 13.26 9.33 21.63
N VAL A 7 13.14 8.56 20.54
CA VAL A 7 12.93 7.10 20.60
C VAL A 7 14.17 6.31 20.15
N ILE A 8 14.67 6.53 18.93
CA ILE A 8 15.70 5.66 18.32
C ILE A 8 17.06 6.37 18.36
N PRO A 9 18.10 5.78 18.96
CA PRO A 9 19.45 6.34 18.88
C PRO A 9 19.94 6.43 17.43
N ALA A 10 20.40 7.60 17.01
CA ALA A 10 20.92 7.89 15.68
C ALA A 10 22.35 8.43 15.73
N VAL A 11 23.15 8.04 14.74
CA VAL A 11 24.49 8.59 14.54
C VAL A 11 24.36 9.95 13.86
N VAL A 12 24.62 11.02 14.59
CA VAL A 12 24.61 12.40 14.06
C VAL A 12 25.83 12.66 13.20
N GLU A 13 27.02 12.48 13.79
CA GLU A 13 28.29 12.72 13.13
C GLU A 13 29.41 11.89 13.76
N VAL A 14 30.54 11.84 13.06
CA VAL A 14 31.76 11.19 13.52
C VAL A 14 32.73 12.25 14.04
N VAL A 15 33.21 12.09 15.27
CA VAL A 15 34.26 12.96 15.85
C VAL A 15 35.62 12.63 15.23
N GLN A 16 35.95 13.29 14.12
CA GLN A 16 37.13 12.97 13.31
C GLN A 16 38.46 13.10 14.07
N SER A 17 38.56 14.03 15.02
CA SER A 17 39.76 14.24 15.87
C SER A 17 40.09 13.04 16.76
N LYS A 18 39.13 12.14 17.00
CA LYS A 18 39.32 10.91 17.79
C LYS A 18 39.45 9.66 16.91
N ARG A 19 39.55 9.78 15.58
CA ARG A 19 39.64 8.63 14.69
C ARG A 19 40.97 7.88 14.91
N PRO A 20 40.94 6.60 15.29
CA PRO A 20 42.16 5.79 15.39
C PRO A 20 42.85 5.65 14.03
N ARG A 21 44.19 5.63 14.01
CA ARG A 21 44.98 5.49 12.77
C ARG A 21 44.72 4.18 12.01
N ASN A 22 44.29 3.14 12.71
CA ASN A 22 43.99 1.82 12.16
C ASN A 22 42.50 1.60 11.81
N ALA A 23 41.68 2.66 11.83
CA ALA A 23 40.27 2.56 11.46
C ALA A 23 40.12 2.14 9.99
N LYS A 24 39.28 1.13 9.73
CA LYS A 24 38.99 0.62 8.38
C LYS A 24 37.62 1.11 7.92
N PRO A 25 37.43 1.43 6.63
CA PRO A 25 36.10 1.67 6.06
C PRO A 25 35.18 0.46 6.30
N PHE A 26 33.92 0.73 6.63
CA PHE A 26 32.90 -0.31 6.74
C PHE A 26 32.28 -0.56 5.37
N ASP A 27 32.37 -1.79 4.88
CA ASP A 27 31.67 -2.27 3.70
C ASP A 27 30.55 -3.20 4.13
N PHE A 28 29.30 -2.76 3.94
CA PHE A 28 28.12 -3.51 4.35
C PHE A 28 28.00 -4.84 3.61
N PHE A 29 28.28 -4.86 2.29
CA PHE A 29 28.14 -6.07 1.48
C PHE A 29 29.16 -7.13 1.87
N GLN A 30 30.41 -6.72 2.12
CA GLN A 30 31.44 -7.62 2.65
C GLN A 30 31.10 -8.09 4.07
N HIS A 31 30.56 -7.22 4.93
CA HIS A 31 30.22 -7.56 6.31
C HIS A 31 29.16 -8.68 6.40
N ILE A 32 28.20 -8.69 5.48
CA ILE A 32 27.18 -9.76 5.40
C ILE A 32 27.57 -10.88 4.42
N HIS A 33 28.82 -10.90 3.96
CA HIS A 33 29.36 -11.89 3.03
C HIS A 33 28.53 -12.04 1.73
N GLY A 34 27.96 -10.94 1.24
CA GLY A 34 27.10 -10.91 0.07
C GLY A 34 25.80 -11.71 0.20
N LYS A 35 25.40 -12.07 1.42
CA LYS A 35 24.23 -12.92 1.69
C LYS A 35 23.30 -12.31 2.72
N CYS A 36 22.02 -12.63 2.60
CA CYS A 36 21.02 -12.27 3.58
C CYS A 36 21.30 -13.01 4.89
N PRO A 37 21.39 -12.33 6.05
CA PRO A 37 21.70 -12.98 7.33
C PRO A 37 20.56 -13.88 7.84
N ILE A 38 19.36 -13.79 7.24
CA ILE A 38 18.20 -14.59 7.65
C ILE A 38 18.06 -15.85 6.79
N CYS A 39 18.07 -15.71 5.46
CA CYS A 39 17.80 -16.84 4.55
C CYS A 39 19.02 -17.31 3.75
N GLY A 40 20.18 -16.66 3.90
CA GLY A 40 21.39 -16.97 3.14
C GLY A 40 21.33 -16.64 1.64
N GLY A 41 20.22 -16.07 1.17
CA GLY A 41 20.00 -15.72 -0.24
C GLY A 41 20.81 -14.51 -0.69
N GLU A 42 20.89 -14.29 -1.99
CA GLU A 42 21.62 -13.16 -2.55
C GLU A 42 20.99 -11.82 -2.15
N VAL A 43 21.87 -10.83 -1.92
CA VAL A 43 21.46 -9.44 -1.68
C VAL A 43 21.89 -8.58 -2.84
N ARG A 44 21.01 -7.66 -3.23
CA ARG A 44 21.25 -6.73 -4.33
C ARG A 44 20.94 -5.31 -3.89
N ARG A 45 21.70 -4.36 -4.42
CA ARG A 45 21.38 -2.94 -4.37
C ARG A 45 21.05 -2.47 -5.77
N ASP A 46 19.82 -2.02 -5.95
CA ASP A 46 19.42 -1.33 -7.16
C ASP A 46 20.18 0.02 -7.24
N PRO A 47 20.83 0.37 -8.37
CA PRO A 47 21.58 1.62 -8.51
C PRO A 47 20.77 2.90 -8.24
N GLN A 48 19.44 2.85 -8.39
CA GLN A 48 18.55 3.98 -8.13
C GLN A 48 18.17 4.10 -6.65
N PHE A 49 18.49 3.11 -5.82
CA PHE A 49 18.15 3.08 -4.40
C PHE A 49 19.38 2.93 -3.50
N VAL A 50 19.29 3.48 -2.29
CA VAL A 50 20.39 3.42 -1.31
C VAL A 50 20.51 2.07 -0.62
N ALA A 51 19.41 1.33 -0.50
CA ALA A 51 19.31 0.15 0.35
C ALA A 51 19.68 -1.15 -0.39
N TRP A 52 20.48 -1.99 0.27
CA TRP A 52 20.63 -3.40 -0.07
C TRP A 52 19.37 -4.18 0.34
N ARG A 53 18.91 -5.09 -0.51
CA ARG A 53 17.69 -5.88 -0.28
C ARG A 53 17.94 -7.35 -0.56
N CYS A 54 17.27 -8.21 0.20
CA CYS A 54 17.14 -9.63 -0.12
C CYS A 54 16.12 -9.79 -1.25
N GLU A 55 16.45 -10.51 -2.31
CA GLU A 55 15.53 -10.76 -3.43
C GLU A 55 14.67 -12.02 -3.24
N ASN A 56 15.01 -12.86 -2.25
CA ASN A 56 14.23 -14.06 -1.94
C ASN A 56 12.91 -13.68 -1.23
N ILE A 57 11.81 -13.66 -1.98
CA ILE A 57 10.47 -13.36 -1.48
C ILE A 57 9.94 -14.39 -0.46
N LEU A 58 10.55 -15.58 -0.40
CA LEU A 58 10.26 -16.64 0.57
C LEU A 58 11.17 -16.58 1.81
N CYS A 59 12.02 -15.56 1.93
CA CYS A 59 12.80 -15.31 3.14
C CYS A 59 11.87 -15.18 4.35
N PRO A 60 12.13 -15.88 5.47
CA PRO A 60 11.28 -15.81 6.66
C PRO A 60 11.00 -14.37 7.13
N ALA A 61 11.99 -13.48 7.13
CA ALA A 61 11.79 -12.08 7.49
C ALA A 61 10.85 -11.33 6.53
N GLN A 62 10.91 -11.64 5.24
CA GLN A 62 9.99 -11.06 4.26
C GLN A 62 8.58 -11.64 4.40
N THR A 63 8.46 -12.95 4.63
CA THR A 63 7.17 -13.60 4.90
C THR A 63 6.53 -13.04 6.16
N THR A 64 7.25 -12.95 7.28
CA THR A 64 6.76 -12.32 8.52
C THR A 64 6.23 -10.92 8.23
N ARG A 65 7.00 -10.09 7.52
CA ARG A 65 6.56 -8.72 7.21
C ARG A 65 5.35 -8.68 6.29
N ARG A 66 5.26 -9.57 5.31
CA ARG A 66 4.11 -9.67 4.40
C ARG A 66 2.86 -10.13 5.16
N VAL A 67 2.96 -11.12 6.04
CA VAL A 67 1.86 -11.60 6.87
C VAL A 67 1.38 -10.50 7.81
N GLU A 68 2.31 -9.82 8.49
CA GLU A 68 1.99 -8.67 9.35
C GLU A 68 1.30 -7.55 8.57
N PHE A 69 1.84 -7.18 7.41
CA PHE A 69 1.26 -6.13 6.56
C PHE A 69 -0.12 -6.53 6.04
N PHE A 70 -0.29 -7.78 5.61
CA PHE A 70 -1.56 -8.32 5.13
C PHE A 70 -2.65 -8.26 6.21
N ALA A 71 -2.29 -8.59 7.45
CA ALA A 71 -3.19 -8.52 8.61
C ALA A 71 -3.43 -7.10 9.15
N ALA A 72 -2.60 -6.12 8.77
CA ALA A 72 -2.65 -4.78 9.33
C ALA A 72 -4.04 -4.13 9.19
N ARG A 73 -4.37 -3.22 10.12
CA ARG A 73 -5.64 -2.48 10.14
C ARG A 73 -5.95 -1.76 8.82
N SER A 74 -4.93 -1.21 8.17
CA SER A 74 -5.08 -0.53 6.88
C SER A 74 -5.20 -1.49 5.68
N ALA A 75 -4.84 -2.76 5.85
CA ALA A 75 -4.85 -3.82 4.83
C ALA A 75 -6.13 -4.68 4.92
N LEU A 76 -6.11 -5.87 5.54
CA LEU A 76 -7.33 -6.69 5.73
C LEU A 76 -7.93 -6.60 7.14
N ASP A 77 -7.29 -5.89 8.07
CA ASP A 77 -7.76 -5.73 9.46
C ASP A 77 -8.06 -7.07 10.12
N ILE A 78 -7.07 -7.96 10.10
CA ILE A 78 -7.14 -9.25 10.77
C ILE A 78 -6.65 -9.05 12.20
N GLU A 79 -7.59 -8.90 13.13
CA GLU A 79 -7.22 -8.67 14.53
C GLU A 79 -6.45 -9.86 15.13
N SER A 80 -5.67 -9.56 16.17
CA SER A 80 -4.83 -10.53 16.89
C SER A 80 -3.67 -11.14 16.10
N ILE A 81 -3.47 -10.77 14.83
CA ILE A 81 -2.29 -11.14 14.02
C ILE A 81 -1.36 -9.91 13.89
N GLY A 82 -0.68 -9.58 14.99
CA GLY A 82 0.37 -8.54 15.01
C GLY A 82 1.76 -9.08 14.68
N GLY A 83 2.79 -8.22 14.66
CA GLY A 83 4.15 -8.60 14.29
C GLY A 83 4.71 -9.83 15.02
N ILE A 84 4.52 -9.94 16.35
CA ILE A 84 4.95 -11.11 17.12
C ILE A 84 4.21 -12.39 16.70
N VAL A 85 2.92 -12.28 16.40
CA VAL A 85 2.11 -13.44 16.01
C VAL A 85 2.49 -13.88 14.59
N ALA A 86 2.63 -12.93 13.66
CA ALA A 86 3.13 -13.19 12.31
C ALA A 86 4.51 -13.87 12.33
N ASP A 87 5.43 -13.35 13.14
CA ASP A 87 6.78 -13.92 13.31
C ASP A 87 6.72 -15.37 13.78
N LYS A 88 5.94 -15.65 14.83
CA LYS A 88 5.83 -17.00 15.41
C LYS A 88 5.05 -17.98 14.54
N LEU A 89 4.13 -17.50 13.71
CA LEU A 89 3.47 -18.33 12.69
C LEU A 89 4.46 -18.79 11.62
N VAL A 90 5.35 -17.90 11.17
CA VAL A 90 6.37 -18.20 10.16
C VAL A 90 7.49 -19.05 10.74
N GLU A 91 8.03 -18.67 11.90
CA GLU A 91 9.10 -19.40 12.59
C GLU A 91 8.73 -20.87 12.86
N ARG A 92 7.47 -21.13 13.25
CA ARG A 92 6.98 -22.48 13.54
C ARG A 92 6.47 -23.22 12.30
N GLY A 93 6.62 -22.65 11.10
CA GLY A 93 6.20 -23.28 9.84
C GLY A 93 4.69 -23.46 9.68
N LEU A 94 3.87 -22.70 10.42
CA LEU A 94 2.42 -22.72 10.27
C LEU A 94 1.95 -21.86 9.09
N VAL A 95 2.76 -20.86 8.71
CA VAL A 95 2.48 -19.92 7.61
C VAL A 95 3.76 -19.71 6.81
N HIS A 96 3.69 -19.95 5.50
CA HIS A 96 4.78 -19.73 4.54
C HIS A 96 4.46 -18.57 3.58
N GLU A 97 3.18 -18.24 3.42
CA GLU A 97 2.70 -17.07 2.70
C GLU A 97 1.38 -16.53 3.29
N PRO A 98 1.01 -15.26 3.01
CA PRO A 98 -0.14 -14.63 3.66
C PRO A 98 -1.48 -15.38 3.51
N LEU A 99 -1.70 -16.08 2.40
CA LEU A 99 -2.94 -16.81 2.17
C LEU A 99 -3.08 -18.08 3.03
N ASP A 100 -2.00 -18.59 3.64
CA ASP A 100 -2.08 -19.71 4.57
C ASP A 100 -2.87 -19.36 5.84
N LEU A 101 -3.02 -18.06 6.14
CA LEU A 101 -3.87 -17.60 7.25
C LEU A 101 -5.30 -18.13 7.13
N PHE A 102 -5.84 -18.27 5.91
CA PHE A 102 -7.20 -18.74 5.66
C PHE A 102 -7.38 -20.25 5.90
N GLU A 103 -6.30 -20.98 6.17
CA GLU A 103 -6.31 -22.42 6.43
C GLU A 103 -6.05 -22.74 7.91
N LEU A 104 -5.73 -21.74 8.72
CA LEU A 104 -5.47 -21.91 10.15
C LEU A 104 -6.76 -22.24 10.90
N LYS A 105 -6.63 -23.12 11.89
CA LYS A 105 -7.72 -23.48 12.81
C LYS A 105 -7.53 -22.81 14.17
N VAL A 106 -8.64 -22.60 14.88
CA VAL A 106 -8.64 -22.00 16.23
C VAL A 106 -7.74 -22.79 17.18
N GLU A 107 -7.75 -24.12 17.11
CA GLU A 107 -6.99 -24.98 18.02
C GLU A 107 -5.48 -24.86 17.79
N GLN A 108 -5.06 -24.67 16.54
CA GLN A 108 -3.65 -24.45 16.19
C GLN A 108 -3.20 -23.08 16.70
N LEU A 109 -4.01 -22.06 16.45
CA LEU A 109 -3.68 -20.68 16.77
C LEU A 109 -3.75 -20.42 18.28
N ALA A 110 -4.67 -21.04 19.01
CA ALA A 110 -4.82 -20.91 20.46
C ALA A 110 -3.57 -21.44 21.21
N LYS A 111 -2.95 -22.50 20.67
CA LYS A 111 -1.75 -23.14 21.22
C LYS A 111 -0.45 -22.51 20.74
N LEU A 112 -0.51 -21.49 19.88
CA LEU A 112 0.67 -20.82 19.37
C LEU A 112 1.46 -20.19 20.51
N ASN A 113 2.66 -20.71 20.78
CA ASN A 113 3.57 -20.14 21.77
C ASN A 113 4.32 -18.93 21.16
N LEU A 114 4.01 -17.75 21.69
CA LEU A 114 4.56 -16.44 21.34
C LEU A 114 5.83 -16.07 22.12
N GLY A 115 6.23 -16.90 23.08
CA GLY A 115 7.48 -16.81 23.82
C GLY A 115 8.53 -17.75 23.24
N ASN A 116 9.46 -18.18 24.10
CA ASN A 116 10.40 -19.26 23.83
C ASN A 116 9.98 -20.51 24.62
N ASP A 117 10.79 -21.57 24.57
CA ASP A 117 10.48 -22.83 25.23
C ASP A 117 10.63 -22.75 26.76
N GLU A 118 11.48 -21.85 27.26
CA GLU A 118 11.73 -21.65 28.69
C GLU A 118 10.68 -20.75 29.37
N ALA A 119 10.11 -19.82 28.62
CA ALA A 119 9.09 -18.87 29.05
C ALA A 119 7.92 -18.85 28.03
N PRO A 120 7.11 -19.93 28.00
CA PRO A 120 6.02 -20.04 27.04
C PRO A 120 4.94 -19.00 27.30
N ARG A 121 4.44 -18.40 26.23
CA ARG A 121 3.33 -17.44 26.26
C ARG A 121 2.37 -17.75 25.13
N VAL A 122 1.28 -18.44 25.43
CA VAL A 122 0.30 -18.83 24.41
C VAL A 122 -0.58 -17.66 23.97
N LEU A 123 -0.99 -17.64 22.70
CA LEU A 123 -1.92 -16.65 22.17
C LEU A 123 -3.30 -16.73 22.84
N GLY A 124 -3.75 -17.95 23.14
CA GLY A 124 -5.00 -18.24 23.85
C GLY A 124 -6.23 -18.25 22.96
N GLU A 125 -7.23 -19.04 23.38
CA GLU A 125 -8.44 -19.33 22.61
C GLU A 125 -9.24 -18.08 22.21
N LYS A 126 -9.39 -17.12 23.13
CA LYS A 126 -10.11 -15.87 22.86
C LYS A 126 -9.51 -15.08 21.68
N ASN A 127 -8.18 -14.93 21.65
CA ASN A 127 -7.50 -14.19 20.59
C ASN A 127 -7.47 -14.98 19.28
N ALA A 128 -7.32 -16.31 19.36
CA ALA A 128 -7.38 -17.21 18.21
C ALA A 128 -8.75 -17.16 17.54
N SER A 129 -9.84 -17.28 18.29
CA SER A 129 -11.21 -17.16 17.77
C SER A 129 -11.46 -15.79 17.13
N LYS A 130 -10.94 -14.72 17.74
CA LYS A 130 -11.02 -13.37 17.16
C LYS A 130 -10.30 -13.28 15.81
N ALA A 131 -9.09 -13.83 15.70
CA ALA A 131 -8.33 -13.85 14.46
C ALA A 131 -9.04 -14.65 13.36
N ILE A 132 -9.52 -15.86 13.66
CA ILE A 132 -10.23 -16.70 12.68
C ILE A 132 -11.52 -16.02 12.20
N GLN A 133 -12.30 -15.40 13.10
CA GLN A 133 -13.46 -14.61 12.70
C GLN A 133 -13.08 -13.45 11.78
N ALA A 134 -11.97 -12.77 12.06
CA ALA A 134 -11.47 -11.68 11.22
C ALA A 134 -11.01 -12.17 9.83
N ILE A 135 -10.32 -13.31 9.77
CA ILE A 135 -9.90 -13.98 8.53
C ILE A 135 -11.12 -14.33 7.68
N GLU A 136 -12.17 -14.92 8.28
CA GLU A 136 -13.40 -15.23 7.55
C GLU A 136 -14.10 -13.96 7.03
N ARG A 137 -14.18 -12.89 7.83
CA ARG A 137 -14.69 -11.59 7.35
C ARG A 137 -13.85 -11.02 6.21
N ALA A 138 -12.53 -11.21 6.23
CA ALA A 138 -11.62 -10.69 5.22
C ALA A 138 -11.86 -11.30 3.84
N LYS A 139 -12.45 -12.50 3.72
CA LYS A 139 -12.81 -13.12 2.43
C LYS A 139 -13.72 -12.24 1.58
N THR A 140 -14.57 -11.43 2.21
CA THR A 140 -15.48 -10.49 1.54
C THR A 140 -15.04 -9.03 1.69
N ALA A 141 -13.80 -8.81 2.12
CA ALA A 141 -13.25 -7.46 2.20
C ALA A 141 -13.24 -6.81 0.81
N PRO A 142 -13.38 -5.48 0.75
CA PRO A 142 -13.23 -4.70 -0.46
C PRO A 142 -12.04 -5.02 -1.36
N LEU A 143 -12.25 -4.88 -2.67
CA LEU A 143 -11.18 -4.95 -3.68
C LEU A 143 -10.04 -3.96 -3.38
N SER A 144 -10.35 -2.75 -2.90
CA SER A 144 -9.35 -1.74 -2.52
C SER A 144 -8.38 -2.27 -1.46
N ARG A 145 -8.92 -2.95 -0.44
CA ARG A 145 -8.17 -3.55 0.67
C ARG A 145 -7.35 -4.74 0.22
N TRP A 146 -7.92 -5.60 -0.64
CA TRP A 146 -7.19 -6.72 -1.23
C TRP A 146 -6.01 -6.28 -2.09
N LEU A 147 -6.21 -5.32 -3.00
CA LEU A 147 -5.13 -4.78 -3.83
C LEU A 147 -4.01 -4.17 -2.99
N TYR A 148 -4.36 -3.48 -1.90
CA TYR A 148 -3.37 -2.95 -0.98
C TYR A 148 -2.65 -4.06 -0.21
N ALA A 149 -3.38 -5.02 0.35
CA ALA A 149 -2.84 -6.11 1.16
C ALA A 149 -1.90 -7.06 0.38
N LEU A 150 -2.13 -7.23 -0.93
CA LEU A 150 -1.26 -8.03 -1.79
C LEU A 150 0.15 -7.43 -1.96
N ALA A 151 0.35 -6.17 -1.55
CA ALA A 151 1.63 -5.48 -1.62
C ALA A 151 2.25 -5.50 -3.03
N ILE A 152 1.41 -5.25 -4.04
CA ILE A 152 1.82 -5.15 -5.44
C ILE A 152 2.84 -3.99 -5.57
N PRO A 153 3.97 -4.17 -6.27
CA PRO A 153 4.93 -3.08 -6.46
C PRO A 153 4.27 -1.80 -6.98
N ASP A 154 4.68 -0.66 -6.41
CA ASP A 154 4.16 0.68 -6.70
C ASP A 154 2.67 0.93 -6.37
N VAL A 155 1.95 -0.05 -5.83
CA VAL A 155 0.55 0.08 -5.42
C VAL A 155 0.46 0.43 -3.94
N GLY A 156 0.38 1.72 -3.65
CA GLY A 156 0.02 2.22 -2.32
C GLY A 156 -1.49 2.21 -2.08
N LYS A 157 -1.90 2.56 -0.85
CA LYS A 157 -3.32 2.60 -0.45
C LYS A 157 -4.21 3.42 -1.39
N THR A 158 -3.81 4.65 -1.71
CA THR A 158 -4.57 5.52 -2.63
C THR A 158 -4.72 4.88 -4.02
N THR A 159 -3.65 4.32 -4.55
CA THR A 159 -3.64 3.64 -5.84
C THR A 159 -4.56 2.43 -5.85
N ALA A 160 -4.55 1.63 -4.78
CA ALA A 160 -5.44 0.49 -4.63
C ALA A 160 -6.91 0.90 -4.63
N THR A 161 -7.26 1.98 -3.92
CA THR A 161 -8.60 2.59 -3.93
C THR A 161 -8.98 3.09 -5.33
N ASP A 162 -8.07 3.78 -6.01
CA ASP A 162 -8.33 4.30 -7.35
C ASP A 162 -8.51 3.15 -8.36
N LEU A 163 -7.69 2.09 -8.29
CA LEU A 163 -7.89 0.88 -9.10
C LEU A 163 -9.26 0.24 -8.84
N ALA A 164 -9.65 0.05 -7.58
CA ALA A 164 -10.90 -0.61 -7.21
C ALA A 164 -12.18 0.13 -7.67
N ARG A 165 -12.09 1.43 -7.97
CA ARG A 165 -13.21 2.22 -8.50
C ARG A 165 -13.55 1.92 -9.96
N PHE A 166 -12.54 1.51 -10.73
CA PHE A 166 -12.66 1.29 -12.17
C PHE A 166 -12.66 -0.19 -12.55
N HIS A 167 -12.61 -1.09 -11.58
CA HIS A 167 -12.61 -2.53 -11.79
C HIS A 167 -13.60 -3.21 -10.85
N GLU A 168 -14.29 -4.24 -11.32
CA GLU A 168 -15.32 -4.92 -10.53
C GLU A 168 -14.77 -5.98 -9.58
N SER A 169 -13.66 -6.61 -9.94
CA SER A 169 -13.03 -7.69 -9.19
C SER A 169 -11.52 -7.68 -9.34
N ILE A 170 -10.84 -8.53 -8.57
CA ILE A 170 -9.40 -8.71 -8.73
C ILE A 170 -9.01 -9.30 -10.09
N ASP A 171 -9.82 -10.18 -10.67
CA ASP A 171 -9.60 -10.72 -12.02
C ASP A 171 -9.71 -9.65 -13.10
N ASP A 172 -10.63 -8.69 -12.92
CA ASP A 172 -10.78 -7.53 -13.81
C ASP A 172 -9.53 -6.62 -13.74
N VAL A 173 -8.95 -6.41 -12.55
CA VAL A 173 -7.67 -5.71 -12.41
C VAL A 173 -6.54 -6.48 -13.10
N ALA A 174 -6.45 -7.79 -12.88
CA ALA A 174 -5.42 -8.65 -13.45
C ALA A 174 -5.44 -8.67 -14.98
N SER A 175 -6.64 -8.55 -15.58
CA SER A 175 -6.85 -8.56 -17.02
C SER A 175 -7.19 -7.18 -17.62
N SER A 176 -6.96 -6.11 -16.86
CA SER A 176 -7.46 -4.76 -17.16
C SER A 176 -7.04 -4.23 -18.52
N GLN A 177 -8.03 -3.92 -19.36
CA GLN A 177 -7.80 -3.21 -20.61
C GLN A 177 -7.36 -1.76 -20.36
N LEU A 178 -7.88 -1.10 -19.32
CA LEU A 178 -7.54 0.28 -18.97
C LEU A 178 -6.05 0.41 -18.64
N LEU A 179 -5.48 -0.52 -17.88
CA LEU A 179 -4.05 -0.49 -17.55
C LEU A 179 -3.17 -0.74 -18.78
N ARG A 180 -3.56 -1.70 -19.65
CA ARG A 180 -2.83 -1.95 -20.91
C ARG A 180 -2.85 -0.73 -21.82
N ASP A 181 -3.95 -0.01 -21.83
CA ASP A 181 -4.11 1.22 -22.61
C ASP A 181 -3.23 2.36 -22.11
N VAL A 182 -3.10 2.52 -20.79
CA VAL A 182 -2.15 3.48 -20.20
C VAL A 182 -0.72 3.17 -20.65
N VAL A 183 -0.30 1.89 -20.55
CA VAL A 183 1.04 1.46 -20.97
C VAL A 183 1.25 1.76 -22.46
N ARG A 184 0.34 1.28 -23.34
CA ARG A 184 0.42 1.51 -24.79
C ARG A 184 0.44 2.98 -25.18
N TYR A 185 -0.37 3.82 -24.52
CA TYR A 185 -0.40 5.26 -24.77
C TYR A 185 0.95 5.91 -24.45
N HIS A 186 1.63 5.47 -23.39
CA HIS A 186 2.94 6.00 -23.00
C HIS A 186 4.09 5.44 -23.83
N GLU A 187 4.05 4.18 -24.25
CA GLU A 187 5.02 3.57 -25.18
C GLU A 187 4.96 4.24 -26.57
N LYS A 188 3.76 4.45 -27.13
CA LYS A 188 3.62 5.14 -28.42
C LYS A 188 4.02 6.62 -28.37
N LYS A 189 4.19 7.20 -27.18
CA LYS A 189 4.63 8.58 -27.02
C LYS A 189 6.15 8.73 -27.11
N SER A 190 6.91 7.65 -26.89
CA SER A 190 8.36 7.63 -27.13
C SER A 190 8.71 7.45 -28.60
N ASP A 191 7.85 6.79 -29.39
CA ASP A 191 8.00 6.66 -30.84
C ASP A 191 7.29 7.78 -31.61
N LYS A 192 8.00 8.43 -32.54
CA LYS A 192 7.47 9.55 -33.37
C LYS A 192 6.44 9.12 -34.44
N PHE A 193 5.53 8.19 -34.16
CA PHE A 193 4.51 7.73 -35.12
C PHE A 193 3.08 8.02 -34.63
N ARG A 194 2.39 8.92 -35.34
CA ARG A 194 0.97 9.21 -35.17
C ARG A 194 0.16 8.22 -36.00
N ASP A 195 -0.40 7.23 -35.33
CA ASP A 195 -1.33 6.26 -35.92
C ASP A 195 -2.71 6.31 -35.23
N GLY A 196 -3.76 6.01 -35.99
CA GLY A 196 -5.18 6.09 -35.61
C GLY A 196 -5.55 5.33 -34.33
N GLY A 197 -4.81 4.26 -34.00
CA GLY A 197 -5.02 3.48 -32.77
C GLY A 197 -4.78 4.25 -31.48
N THR A 198 -4.05 5.38 -31.50
CA THR A 198 -3.86 6.22 -30.30
C THR A 198 -5.13 6.97 -29.92
N LYS A 199 -5.93 7.37 -30.92
CA LYS A 199 -7.19 8.09 -30.69
C LYS A 199 -8.20 7.20 -29.98
N GLU A 200 -8.35 5.95 -30.43
CA GLU A 200 -9.26 4.98 -29.82
C GLU A 200 -8.90 4.66 -28.36
N ILE A 201 -7.61 4.54 -28.05
CA ILE A 201 -7.10 4.36 -26.68
C ILE A 201 -7.51 5.56 -25.81
N VAL A 202 -7.24 6.78 -26.28
CA VAL A 202 -7.58 8.01 -25.56
C VAL A 202 -9.09 8.12 -25.34
N ASP A 203 -9.89 7.85 -26.37
CA ASP A 203 -11.35 7.91 -26.28
C ASP A 203 -11.89 6.90 -25.27
N ARG A 204 -11.36 5.67 -25.24
CA ARG A 204 -11.76 4.65 -24.25
C ARG A 204 -11.38 5.04 -22.83
N LEU A 205 -10.16 5.54 -22.60
CA LEU A 205 -9.70 5.98 -21.28
C LEU A 205 -10.49 7.19 -20.75
N ILE A 206 -10.87 8.13 -21.63
CA ILE A 206 -11.70 9.27 -21.24
C ILE A 206 -13.14 8.83 -20.97
N LYS A 207 -13.71 7.98 -21.85
CA LYS A 207 -15.08 7.47 -21.72
C LYS A 207 -15.29 6.68 -20.43
N SER A 208 -14.28 5.94 -19.97
CA SER A 208 -14.34 5.23 -18.68
C SER A 208 -14.14 6.13 -17.46
N GLY A 209 -13.73 7.40 -17.65
CA GLY A 209 -13.32 8.30 -16.57
C GLY A 209 -11.93 7.99 -15.98
N PHE A 210 -11.22 7.02 -16.55
CA PHE A 210 -9.87 6.65 -16.12
C PHE A 210 -8.80 7.66 -16.57
N ALA A 211 -9.15 8.55 -17.49
CA ALA A 211 -8.30 9.66 -17.87
C ALA A 211 -9.09 10.92 -18.18
N GLU A 212 -8.41 12.06 -18.11
CA GLU A 212 -8.97 13.35 -18.48
C GLU A 212 -8.05 14.10 -19.44
N PRO A 213 -8.60 14.99 -20.28
CA PRO A 213 -7.79 15.87 -21.10
C PRO A 213 -6.85 16.73 -20.26
N SER A 214 -5.57 16.74 -20.62
CA SER A 214 -4.56 17.61 -20.02
C SER A 214 -4.77 19.06 -20.47
N LYS A 215 -4.58 19.98 -19.51
CA LYS A 215 -4.55 21.42 -19.77
C LYS A 215 -3.23 21.89 -20.39
N SER A 216 -2.14 21.13 -20.21
CA SER A 216 -0.85 21.44 -20.83
C SER A 216 -0.83 20.95 -22.28
N LYS A 217 -0.46 21.84 -23.20
CA LYS A 217 -0.15 21.47 -24.58
C LYS A 217 1.20 20.75 -24.59
N ILE A 218 1.25 19.56 -25.20
CA ILE A 218 2.52 18.90 -25.54
C ILE A 218 2.57 18.87 -27.07
N GLY A 219 3.38 19.74 -27.66
CA GLY A 219 3.36 19.96 -29.11
C GLY A 219 2.01 20.52 -29.60
N LYS A 220 1.44 19.92 -30.67
CA LYS A 220 0.21 20.38 -31.34
C LYS A 220 -1.10 19.74 -30.80
N GLN A 221 -1.07 18.86 -29.80
CA GLN A 221 -2.28 18.22 -29.23
C GLN A 221 -2.30 18.27 -27.69
N ARG A 222 -3.51 18.26 -27.10
CA ARG A 222 -3.70 18.11 -25.65
C ARG A 222 -3.53 16.62 -25.32
N GLY A 223 -2.58 16.28 -24.45
CA GLY A 223 -2.44 14.91 -23.94
C GLY A 223 -3.54 14.55 -22.94
N ILE A 224 -3.47 13.38 -22.33
CA ILE A 224 -4.32 12.99 -21.19
C ILE A 224 -3.53 12.86 -19.88
N VAL A 225 -4.24 12.96 -18.76
CA VAL A 225 -3.77 12.60 -17.41
C VAL A 225 -4.62 11.43 -16.93
N THR A 226 -3.98 10.31 -16.60
CA THR A 226 -4.64 9.07 -16.17
C THR A 226 -4.74 9.01 -14.64
N GLN A 227 -5.70 8.25 -14.13
CA GLN A 227 -5.83 8.01 -12.67
C GLN A 227 -4.61 7.28 -12.11
N VAL A 228 -4.09 6.31 -12.88
CA VAL A 228 -2.89 5.54 -12.57
C VAL A 228 -1.87 5.74 -13.69
N GLY A 229 -0.61 6.02 -13.32
CA GLY A 229 0.48 6.25 -14.26
C GLY A 229 1.02 4.96 -14.90
N PRO A 230 1.88 5.07 -15.94
CA PRO A 230 2.36 3.91 -16.70
C PRO A 230 3.22 2.94 -15.89
N VAL A 231 4.06 3.43 -14.96
CA VAL A 231 4.89 2.57 -14.09
C VAL A 231 4.01 1.65 -13.26
N VAL A 232 3.04 2.22 -12.53
CA VAL A 232 2.11 1.44 -11.71
C VAL A 232 1.26 0.50 -12.56
N ALA A 233 0.75 0.97 -13.71
CA ALA A 233 -0.04 0.13 -14.61
C ALA A 233 0.76 -1.09 -15.08
N GLN A 234 2.03 -0.90 -15.42
CA GLN A 234 2.94 -1.98 -15.79
C GLN A 234 3.23 -2.91 -14.61
N SER A 235 3.53 -2.37 -13.41
CA SER A 235 3.78 -3.16 -12.20
C SER A 235 2.61 -4.06 -11.83
N VAL A 236 1.36 -3.55 -11.91
CA VAL A 236 0.15 -4.35 -11.68
C VAL A 236 0.00 -5.47 -12.71
N LEU A 237 0.12 -5.14 -14.00
CA LEU A 237 0.00 -6.14 -15.08
C LEU A 237 1.09 -7.22 -14.98
N HIS A 238 2.35 -6.83 -14.72
CA HIS A 238 3.46 -7.76 -14.55
C HIS A 238 3.27 -8.64 -13.32
N PHE A 239 2.81 -8.09 -12.19
CA PHE A 239 2.54 -8.86 -10.99
C PHE A 239 1.55 -9.98 -11.26
N PHE A 240 0.38 -9.68 -11.84
CA PHE A 240 -0.63 -10.70 -12.12
C PHE A 240 -0.25 -11.65 -13.28
N ALA A 241 0.61 -11.24 -14.20
CA ALA A 241 1.15 -12.12 -15.25
C ALA A 241 2.23 -13.10 -14.72
N SER A 242 2.89 -12.76 -13.60
CA SER A 242 3.92 -13.58 -12.98
C SER A 242 3.39 -14.93 -12.44
N SER A 243 4.28 -15.89 -12.20
CA SER A 243 3.93 -17.16 -11.56
C SER A 243 3.33 -16.96 -10.17
N VAL A 244 3.86 -16.00 -9.40
CA VAL A 244 3.38 -15.65 -8.06
C VAL A 244 1.96 -15.09 -8.12
N GLY A 245 1.72 -14.09 -8.99
CA GLY A 245 0.38 -13.48 -9.12
C GLY A 245 -0.68 -14.47 -9.58
N LYS A 246 -0.35 -15.34 -10.55
CA LYS A 246 -1.24 -16.42 -11.00
C LYS A 246 -1.58 -17.41 -9.88
N LYS A 247 -0.58 -17.81 -9.08
CA LYS A 247 -0.79 -18.69 -7.93
C LYS A 247 -1.69 -18.02 -6.88
N ILE A 248 -1.50 -16.72 -6.61
CA ILE A 248 -2.35 -15.96 -5.70
C ILE A 248 -3.80 -15.96 -6.17
N LEU A 249 -4.07 -15.63 -7.44
CA LEU A 249 -5.44 -15.65 -7.99
C LEU A 249 -6.09 -17.03 -7.87
N GLN A 250 -5.33 -18.09 -8.19
CA GLN A 250 -5.81 -19.47 -8.04
C GLN A 250 -6.15 -19.79 -6.58
N ARG A 251 -5.26 -19.45 -5.64
CA ARG A 251 -5.49 -19.68 -4.21
C ARG A 251 -6.67 -18.89 -3.69
N MET A 252 -6.82 -17.62 -4.09
CA MET A 252 -7.98 -16.81 -3.71
C MET A 252 -9.29 -17.47 -4.14
N LYS A 253 -9.33 -18.06 -5.34
CA LYS A 253 -10.50 -18.82 -5.80
C LYS A 253 -10.73 -20.10 -4.98
N GLN A 254 -9.68 -20.84 -4.64
CA GLN A 254 -9.77 -22.06 -3.82
C GLN A 254 -10.25 -21.77 -2.40
N LEU A 255 -9.87 -20.62 -1.86
CA LEU A 255 -10.24 -20.15 -0.52
C LEU A 255 -11.58 -19.38 -0.51
N GLU A 256 -12.29 -19.35 -1.64
CA GLU A 256 -13.59 -18.67 -1.82
C GLU A 256 -13.54 -17.17 -1.46
N ILE A 257 -12.42 -16.52 -1.78
CA ILE A 257 -12.20 -15.10 -1.52
C ILE A 257 -12.85 -14.27 -2.62
N GLU A 258 -13.83 -13.44 -2.25
CA GLU A 258 -14.56 -12.56 -3.16
C GLU A 258 -14.09 -11.11 -3.02
N ALA A 259 -12.91 -10.82 -3.55
CA ALA A 259 -12.38 -9.45 -3.64
C ALA A 259 -13.13 -8.64 -4.71
N LYS A 260 -14.31 -8.14 -4.38
CA LYS A 260 -15.17 -7.35 -5.28
C LYS A 260 -15.13 -5.87 -4.92
N THR A 261 -15.36 -5.03 -5.91
CA THR A 261 -15.42 -3.59 -5.71
C THR A 261 -16.47 -3.24 -4.67
N GLU A 262 -16.16 -2.23 -3.86
CA GLU A 262 -17.14 -1.53 -3.07
C GLU A 262 -18.02 -0.71 -4.03
N LYS A 263 -18.97 -1.35 -4.71
CA LYS A 263 -20.14 -0.60 -5.20
C LYS A 263 -20.93 -0.18 -3.96
N VAL A 264 -20.42 0.77 -3.18
CA VAL A 264 -21.28 1.62 -2.38
C VAL A 264 -22.22 2.22 -3.41
N SER A 265 -23.48 1.77 -3.43
CA SER A 265 -24.41 2.23 -4.45
C SER A 265 -24.35 3.76 -4.48
N ALA A 266 -24.30 4.36 -5.67
CA ALA A 266 -24.24 5.81 -5.78
C ALA A 266 -25.35 6.50 -4.94
N LYS A 267 -26.47 5.79 -4.71
CA LYS A 267 -27.54 6.12 -3.77
C LYS A 267 -27.12 6.16 -2.29
N LYS A 268 -26.39 5.16 -1.79
CA LYS A 268 -25.90 5.11 -0.40
C LYS A 268 -24.74 6.10 -0.18
N MET A 269 -23.94 6.33 -1.22
CA MET A 269 -22.84 7.29 -1.19
C MET A 269 -23.34 8.74 -1.10
N GLN A 270 -24.41 9.12 -1.80
CA GLN A 270 -24.99 10.47 -1.73
C GLN A 270 -25.52 10.88 -0.35
N GLY A 271 -25.78 9.91 0.54
CA GLY A 271 -26.23 10.17 1.92
C GLY A 271 -25.13 10.25 2.97
N LEU A 272 -23.86 9.99 2.61
CA LEU A 272 -22.75 10.01 3.56
C LEU A 272 -22.18 11.44 3.74
N PRO A 273 -21.76 11.83 4.96
CA PRO A 273 -21.35 13.20 5.27
C PRO A 273 -20.23 13.77 4.40
N LEU A 274 -19.30 12.92 3.93
CA LEU A 274 -18.13 13.34 3.14
C LEU A 274 -18.21 12.89 1.67
N ALA A 275 -19.40 12.49 1.20
CA ALA A 275 -19.63 12.03 -0.15
C ALA A 275 -19.04 12.96 -1.22
N GLY A 276 -18.18 12.40 -2.08
CA GLY A 276 -17.58 13.14 -3.20
C GLY A 276 -16.56 14.21 -2.81
N LYS A 277 -16.21 14.32 -1.52
CA LYS A 277 -15.17 15.24 -1.05
C LYS A 277 -13.80 14.58 -1.14
N THR A 278 -12.85 15.31 -1.70
CA THR A 278 -11.44 14.87 -1.80
C THR A 278 -10.60 15.58 -0.75
N PHE A 279 -9.89 14.81 0.05
CA PHE A 279 -8.97 15.23 1.09
C PHE A 279 -7.53 14.97 0.66
N VAL A 280 -6.62 15.83 1.08
CA VAL A 280 -5.16 15.57 1.05
C VAL A 280 -4.66 15.72 2.47
N LEU A 281 -3.87 14.77 2.95
CA LEU A 281 -3.29 14.82 4.30
C LEU A 281 -1.82 15.25 4.22
N THR A 282 -1.44 16.19 5.07
CA THR A 282 -0.05 16.66 5.22
C THR A 282 0.28 16.88 6.69
N GLY A 283 1.56 16.77 7.05
CA GLY A 283 2.01 16.86 8.44
C GLY A 283 1.68 15.64 9.30
N THR A 284 2.03 15.74 10.58
CA THR A 284 1.72 14.76 11.63
C THR A 284 0.48 15.19 12.39
N LEU A 285 -0.45 14.26 12.61
CA LEU A 285 -1.70 14.52 13.33
C LEU A 285 -1.53 14.12 14.81
N PRO A 286 -1.75 15.04 15.77
CA PRO A 286 -1.56 14.76 17.19
C PRO A 286 -2.39 13.62 17.78
N SER A 287 -3.65 13.44 17.35
CA SER A 287 -4.57 12.48 18.00
C SER A 287 -4.80 11.18 17.24
N MET A 288 -4.32 11.06 16.01
CA MET A 288 -4.41 9.81 15.23
C MET A 288 -3.34 9.72 14.15
N THR A 289 -3.11 8.51 13.65
CA THR A 289 -2.25 8.31 12.48
C THR A 289 -2.91 8.80 11.19
N ARG A 290 -2.10 9.13 10.18
CA ARG A 290 -2.61 9.48 8.84
C ARG A 290 -3.46 8.38 8.22
N ASP A 291 -3.14 7.12 8.52
CA ASP A 291 -3.89 5.96 8.03
C ASP A 291 -5.27 5.86 8.70
N GLU A 292 -5.36 6.14 10.00
CA GLU A 292 -6.63 6.23 10.72
C GLU A 292 -7.49 7.37 10.20
N ALA A 293 -6.91 8.56 10.03
CA ALA A 293 -7.61 9.69 9.44
C ALA A 293 -8.13 9.36 8.02
N SER A 294 -7.30 8.70 7.21
CA SER A 294 -7.70 8.27 5.86
C SER A 294 -8.84 7.25 5.90
N GLY A 295 -8.78 6.26 6.80
CA GLY A 295 -9.84 5.28 6.98
C GLY A 295 -11.17 5.92 7.42
N LYS A 296 -11.13 6.91 8.32
CA LYS A 296 -12.33 7.65 8.74
C LYS A 296 -12.94 8.48 7.59
N ILE A 297 -12.12 9.11 6.76
CA ILE A 297 -12.57 9.85 5.57
C ILE A 297 -13.26 8.91 4.57
N GLU A 298 -12.62 7.78 4.28
CA GLU A 298 -13.12 6.78 3.35
C GLU A 298 -14.44 6.16 3.84
N ALA A 299 -14.54 5.86 5.14
CA ALA A 299 -15.77 5.34 5.76
C ALA A 299 -16.97 6.28 5.64
N LEU A 300 -16.75 7.59 5.57
CA LEU A 300 -17.79 8.60 5.38
C LEU A 300 -17.98 9.01 3.90
N GLY A 301 -17.47 8.22 2.96
CA GLY A 301 -17.65 8.43 1.51
C GLY A 301 -16.73 9.48 0.89
N GLY A 302 -15.72 9.95 1.63
CA GLY A 302 -14.67 10.84 1.12
C GLY A 302 -13.54 10.09 0.43
N HIS A 303 -12.70 10.82 -0.30
CA HIS A 303 -11.51 10.29 -0.98
C HIS A 303 -10.24 10.93 -0.43
N VAL A 304 -9.19 10.16 -0.21
CA VAL A 304 -7.86 10.70 0.10
C VAL A 304 -6.94 10.63 -1.13
N SER A 305 -6.41 11.78 -1.54
CA SER A 305 -5.42 11.88 -2.62
C SER A 305 -4.03 12.19 -2.07
N GLY A 306 -3.00 11.66 -2.76
CA GLY A 306 -1.60 11.92 -2.43
C GLY A 306 -1.11 13.33 -2.81
N SER A 307 -1.85 14.07 -3.65
CA SER A 307 -1.42 15.37 -4.18
C SER A 307 -2.52 16.42 -4.15
N VAL A 308 -2.14 17.68 -3.89
CA VAL A 308 -3.08 18.80 -3.94
C VAL A 308 -3.33 19.20 -5.38
N SER A 309 -4.60 19.28 -5.76
CA SER A 309 -5.10 19.69 -7.07
C SER A 309 -6.29 20.64 -6.93
N LYS A 310 -6.80 21.18 -8.04
CA LYS A 310 -8.04 21.99 -8.05
C LYS A 310 -9.30 21.21 -7.65
N LYS A 311 -9.24 19.87 -7.66
CA LYS A 311 -10.34 19.00 -7.22
C LYS A 311 -10.26 18.64 -5.74
N THR A 312 -9.15 18.97 -5.09
CA THR A 312 -9.01 18.78 -3.66
C THR A 312 -9.97 19.74 -2.96
N HIS A 313 -10.87 19.20 -2.16
CA HIS A 313 -11.84 19.97 -1.39
C HIS A 313 -11.22 20.44 -0.08
N TYR A 314 -10.47 19.56 0.59
CA TYR A 314 -9.88 19.82 1.89
C TYR A 314 -8.41 19.41 1.92
N LEU A 315 -7.55 20.27 2.47
CA LEU A 315 -6.23 19.88 2.95
C LEU A 315 -6.31 19.73 4.48
N LEU A 316 -6.22 18.49 4.98
CA LEU A 316 -6.06 18.25 6.41
C LEU A 316 -4.58 18.44 6.75
N ALA A 317 -4.29 19.54 7.44
CA ALA A 317 -2.94 19.93 7.83
C ALA A 317 -2.70 19.62 9.31
N GLY A 318 -1.78 18.70 9.57
CA GLY A 318 -1.16 18.49 10.86
C GLY A 318 0.06 19.40 11.09
N GLU A 319 0.80 19.14 12.16
CA GLU A 319 2.06 19.80 12.45
C GLU A 319 3.06 19.55 11.30
N GLU A 320 3.85 20.56 10.94
CA GLU A 320 4.82 20.51 9.83
C GLU A 320 4.21 20.35 8.40
N GLY A 321 3.17 21.13 8.06
CA GLY A 321 2.41 21.01 6.81
C GLY A 321 3.16 21.14 5.46
N GLY A 322 4.46 21.49 5.45
CA GLY A 322 5.38 21.36 4.31
C GLY A 322 4.91 21.95 2.96
N SER A 323 5.43 21.39 1.86
CA SER A 323 5.22 21.87 0.48
C SER A 323 3.79 21.73 -0.05
N LYS A 324 2.98 20.83 0.53
CA LYS A 324 1.57 20.63 0.17
C LYS A 324 0.68 21.77 0.66
N LEU A 325 0.99 22.34 1.82
CA LEU A 325 0.26 23.46 2.40
C LEU A 325 0.38 24.72 1.53
N GLU A 326 1.59 25.01 1.06
CA GLU A 326 1.83 26.11 0.12
C GLU A 326 1.10 25.91 -1.22
N LYS A 327 1.08 24.67 -1.72
CA LYS A 327 0.33 24.35 -2.95
C LYS A 327 -1.19 24.51 -2.76
N ALA A 328 -1.73 24.16 -1.60
CA ALA A 328 -3.15 24.34 -1.28
C ALA A 328 -3.55 25.81 -1.20
N LYS A 329 -2.74 26.66 -0.55
CA LYS A 329 -2.96 28.12 -0.53
C LYS A 329 -3.02 28.70 -1.94
N LYS A 330 -2.05 28.35 -2.81
CA LYS A 330 -2.00 28.80 -4.20
C LYS A 330 -3.21 28.38 -5.04
N LEU A 331 -3.78 27.22 -4.74
CA LEU A 331 -4.92 26.67 -5.46
C LEU A 331 -6.27 27.02 -4.84
N GLY A 332 -6.30 27.76 -3.71
CA GLY A 332 -7.53 28.14 -3.01
C GLY A 332 -8.26 26.95 -2.36
N VAL A 333 -7.54 25.87 -2.02
CA VAL A 333 -8.12 24.69 -1.38
C VAL A 333 -8.36 24.99 0.11
N LYS A 334 -9.51 24.58 0.66
CA LYS A 334 -9.82 24.81 2.08
C LYS A 334 -8.87 24.00 2.97
N ILE A 335 -8.14 24.68 3.85
CA ILE A 335 -7.21 24.05 4.79
C ILE A 335 -7.94 23.88 6.13
N ILE A 336 -7.93 22.66 6.67
CA ILE A 336 -8.58 22.32 7.94
C ILE A 336 -7.54 21.71 8.90
N GLY A 337 -7.69 22.01 10.19
CA GLY A 337 -6.91 21.37 11.24
C GLY A 337 -7.62 20.15 11.84
N GLU A 338 -6.92 19.39 12.68
CA GLU A 338 -7.45 18.16 13.28
C GLU A 338 -8.73 18.36 14.11
N LYS A 339 -8.86 19.48 14.83
CA LYS A 339 -10.07 19.83 15.59
C LYS A 339 -11.30 20.03 14.71
N GLU A 340 -11.13 20.67 13.55
CA GLU A 340 -12.23 20.85 12.59
C GLU A 340 -12.58 19.52 11.93
N PHE A 341 -11.57 18.71 11.62
CA PHE A 341 -11.76 17.38 11.06
C PHE A 341 -12.57 16.47 11.98
N HIS A 342 -12.32 16.45 13.29
CA HIS A 342 -13.13 15.67 14.24
C HIS A 342 -14.61 16.06 14.22
N ARG A 343 -14.93 17.37 14.16
CA ARG A 343 -16.32 17.83 14.05
C ARG A 343 -16.99 17.40 12.75
N MET A 344 -16.20 17.18 11.69
CA MET A 344 -16.72 16.64 10.43
C MET A 344 -16.96 15.13 10.49
N LEU A 345 -16.30 14.42 11.41
CA LEU A 345 -16.47 12.98 11.62
C LEU A 345 -17.63 12.62 12.54
N GLU A 346 -18.04 13.54 13.41
CA GLU A 346 -19.13 13.36 14.40
C GLU A 346 -20.53 13.71 13.86
N ARG A 347 -20.62 14.11 12.59
CA ARG A 347 -21.87 14.38 11.87
C ARG A 347 -22.24 13.20 10.99
#